data_AF-A0A6A3F5C2-F1
#
_entry.id   AF-A0A6A3F5C2-F1
#
_cell.length_a   1.000
_cell.length_b   1.000
_cell.length_c   1.000
_cell.angle_alpha   90.00
_cell.angle_beta   90.00
_cell.angle_gamma   90.00
#
_symmetry.space_group_name_H-M   'P 1'
#
loop_
_entity.id
_entity.type
_entity.pdbx_description
1 polymer ?
#
loop_
_entity_poly.entity_id
_entity_poly.type
_entity_poly.pdbx_seq_one_letter_code
_entity_poly.pdbx_strand_id
1 'polypeptide(L)'
;MAMGEALLARLSSLFQQDPLIDEVGLLFGIEQSDLTPETAFFLDEHKLGVTFAAGIQLFQAARTQFHALNALLQQEAADITTAEDNGRRAQLLHCTRAVLLISADFYSAWNTRKSFVTRGWLDALDEVKFTNLVFTLHPKSIDTWAYRRWLAIRLCESLSGDDLRVFFDQQIEVCSRLAEQKPRNYHAWSFRHWIVSRLPLDLTLKELDAMETWCRTHVTDHSGWNHRQHALNELTKSACFSRQRVTPPVLIKYQWMMN
;
A
#
# COMPACT_ATOMS: atom_id res chain seq x y z
N MET A 1 17.69 -28.78 -2.07
CA MET A 1 16.74 -27.65 -1.94
C MET A 1 15.86 -27.68 -3.18
N ALA A 2 14.54 -27.71 -3.03
CA ALA A 2 13.64 -27.67 -4.19
C ALA A 2 13.77 -26.30 -4.89
N MET A 3 13.57 -26.23 -6.21
CA MET A 3 13.74 -24.98 -6.96
C MET A 3 12.98 -23.80 -6.33
N GLY A 4 11.73 -24.01 -5.90
CA GLY A 4 10.92 -22.99 -5.23
C GLY A 4 11.53 -22.46 -3.91
N GLU A 5 12.19 -23.30 -3.13
CA GLU A 5 12.89 -22.89 -1.89
C GLU A 5 14.13 -22.05 -2.22
N ALA A 6 14.85 -22.40 -3.29
CA ALA A 6 16.01 -21.65 -3.76
C ALA A 6 15.60 -20.27 -4.30
N LEU A 7 14.49 -20.21 -5.06
CA LEU A 7 13.89 -18.95 -5.51
C LEU A 7 13.46 -18.07 -4.33
N LEU A 8 12.83 -18.67 -3.32
CA LEU A 8 12.41 -17.95 -2.13
C LEU A 8 13.61 -17.41 -1.36
N ALA A 9 14.65 -18.21 -1.14
CA ALA A 9 15.88 -17.78 -0.49
C ALA A 9 16.56 -16.64 -1.26
N ARG A 10 16.61 -16.74 -2.60
CA ARG A 10 17.17 -15.69 -3.46
C ARG A 10 16.40 -14.38 -3.36
N LEU A 11 15.07 -14.43 -3.40
CA LEU A 11 14.24 -13.24 -3.20
C LEU A 11 14.53 -12.57 -1.85
N SER A 12 14.72 -13.37 -0.78
CA SER A 12 15.08 -12.84 0.55
C SER A 12 16.38 -12.07 0.51
N SER A 13 17.40 -12.68 -0.11
CA SER A 13 18.73 -12.08 -0.26
C SER A 13 18.68 -10.77 -1.04
N LEU A 14 17.83 -10.65 -2.06
CA LEU A 14 17.70 -9.42 -2.84
C LEU A 14 17.13 -8.26 -2.01
N PHE A 15 16.10 -8.49 -1.18
CA PHE A 15 15.58 -7.46 -0.28
C PHE A 15 16.52 -7.12 0.88
N GLN A 16 17.45 -8.02 1.23
CA GLN A 16 18.51 -7.73 2.19
C GLN A 16 19.63 -6.92 1.54
N GLN A 17 19.97 -7.22 0.29
CA GLN A 17 20.98 -6.52 -0.50
C GLN A 17 20.51 -5.08 -0.82
N ASP A 18 19.24 -4.93 -1.19
CA ASP A 18 18.64 -3.66 -1.52
C ASP A 18 17.31 -3.46 -0.75
N PRO A 19 17.35 -2.79 0.41
CA PRO A 19 16.15 -2.50 1.19
C PRO A 19 15.30 -1.37 0.58
N LEU A 20 15.77 -0.70 -0.48
CA LEU A 20 15.09 0.44 -1.10
C LEU A 20 14.24 0.06 -2.31
N ILE A 21 14.11 -1.24 -2.61
CA ILE A 21 13.27 -1.73 -3.71
C ILE A 21 11.85 -1.13 -3.61
N ASP A 22 11.47 -0.37 -4.63
CA ASP A 22 10.24 0.44 -4.66
C ASP A 22 9.26 0.02 -5.77
N GLU A 23 9.69 -0.83 -6.69
CA GLU A 23 8.88 -1.35 -7.79
C GLU A 23 9.20 -2.82 -8.09
N VAL A 24 8.15 -3.60 -8.39
CA VAL A 24 8.29 -4.97 -8.89
C VAL A 24 7.62 -5.09 -10.26
N GLY A 25 8.32 -5.71 -11.21
CA GLY A 25 7.84 -6.00 -12.56
C GLY A 25 7.86 -7.49 -12.88
N LEU A 26 7.09 -7.90 -13.89
CA LEU A 26 7.14 -9.25 -14.45
C LEU A 26 8.04 -9.28 -15.69
N LEU A 27 8.99 -10.21 -15.71
CA LEU A 27 9.86 -10.46 -16.86
C LEU A 27 9.33 -11.67 -17.65
N PHE A 28 9.23 -11.51 -18.97
CA PHE A 28 8.83 -12.57 -19.89
C PHE A 28 10.02 -13.00 -20.74
N GLY A 29 9.98 -14.22 -21.28
CA GLY A 29 11.00 -14.74 -22.20
C GLY A 29 12.04 -15.69 -21.60
N ILE A 30 11.96 -16.00 -20.30
CA ILE A 30 12.72 -17.10 -19.70
C ILE A 30 11.83 -18.34 -19.65
N GLU A 31 12.25 -19.39 -20.36
CA GLU A 31 11.54 -20.67 -20.36
C GLU A 31 11.76 -21.44 -19.06
N GLN A 32 10.87 -22.39 -18.79
CA GLN A 32 10.93 -23.19 -17.56
C GLN A 32 12.21 -24.04 -17.46
N SER A 33 12.83 -24.40 -18.59
CA SER A 33 14.10 -25.14 -18.66
C SER A 33 15.31 -24.31 -18.23
N ASP A 34 15.28 -23.00 -18.45
CA ASP A 34 16.40 -22.08 -18.19
C ASP A 34 16.24 -21.35 -16.85
N LEU A 35 15.17 -21.67 -16.11
CA LEU A 35 14.86 -21.06 -14.84
C LEU A 35 15.83 -21.55 -13.77
N THR A 36 16.62 -20.62 -13.25
CA THR A 36 17.55 -20.79 -12.13
C THR A 36 17.37 -19.62 -11.15
N PRO A 37 17.80 -19.72 -9.89
CA PRO A 37 17.77 -18.59 -8.97
C PRO A 37 18.49 -17.32 -9.51
N GLU A 38 19.51 -17.50 -10.34
CA GLU A 38 20.30 -16.44 -10.95
C GLU A 38 19.56 -15.76 -12.11
N THR A 39 18.80 -16.53 -12.89
CA THR A 39 18.01 -16.02 -14.02
C THR A 39 16.61 -15.56 -13.61
N ALA A 40 16.10 -16.02 -12.47
CA ALA A 40 14.73 -15.76 -12.04
C ALA A 40 14.43 -14.31 -11.65
N PHE A 41 15.45 -13.54 -11.31
CA PHE A 41 15.33 -12.17 -10.80
C PHE A 41 16.35 -11.25 -11.47
N PHE A 42 15.92 -10.03 -11.76
CA PHE A 42 16.79 -8.94 -12.21
C PHE A 42 16.58 -7.75 -11.27
N LEU A 43 17.65 -7.18 -10.75
CA LEU A 43 17.60 -6.04 -9.84
C LEU A 43 18.49 -4.93 -10.39
N ASP A 44 17.89 -3.78 -10.69
CA ASP A 44 18.59 -2.60 -11.20
C ASP A 44 17.85 -1.33 -10.73
N GLU A 45 18.59 -0.32 -10.29
CA GLU A 45 18.05 0.96 -9.79
C GLU A 45 16.83 0.83 -8.84
N HIS A 46 16.89 -0.08 -7.86
CA HIS A 46 15.80 -0.39 -6.92
C HIS A 46 14.53 -0.99 -7.56
N LYS A 47 14.58 -1.38 -8.83
CA LYS A 47 13.51 -2.07 -9.56
C LYS A 47 13.78 -3.56 -9.60
N LEU A 48 12.84 -4.36 -9.08
CA LEU A 48 12.95 -5.81 -9.07
C LEU A 48 12.09 -6.44 -10.18
N GLY A 49 12.73 -6.97 -11.21
CA GLY A 49 12.09 -7.86 -12.17
C GLY A 49 12.02 -9.29 -11.64
N VAL A 50 10.83 -9.89 -11.67
CA VAL A 50 10.61 -11.31 -11.36
C VAL A 50 10.14 -12.02 -12.62
N THR A 51 10.83 -13.08 -13.01
CA THR A 51 10.42 -13.88 -14.18
C THR A 51 9.05 -14.50 -13.97
N PHE A 52 8.20 -14.45 -15.00
CA PHE A 52 6.86 -15.02 -14.93
C PHE A 52 6.89 -16.54 -14.69
N ALA A 53 7.88 -17.25 -15.27
CA ALA A 53 8.10 -18.68 -15.06
C ALA A 53 8.41 -19.05 -13.60
N ALA A 54 9.04 -18.16 -12.82
CA ALA A 54 9.29 -18.40 -11.40
C ALA A 54 8.02 -18.37 -10.53
N GLY A 55 6.96 -17.69 -10.99
CA GLY A 55 5.82 -17.32 -10.17
C GLY A 55 5.15 -18.49 -9.45
N ILE A 56 4.84 -19.58 -10.17
CA ILE A 56 4.13 -20.74 -9.59
C ILE A 56 4.99 -21.42 -8.52
N GLN A 57 6.26 -21.70 -8.83
CA GLN A 57 7.16 -22.42 -7.92
C GLN A 57 7.50 -21.60 -6.68
N LEU A 58 7.77 -20.30 -6.87
CA LEU A 58 8.02 -19.36 -5.79
C LEU A 58 6.79 -19.22 -4.88
N PHE A 59 5.59 -19.05 -5.45
CA PHE A 59 4.35 -18.96 -4.68
C PHE A 59 4.07 -20.23 -3.88
N GLN A 60 4.22 -21.40 -4.50
CA GLN A 60 3.98 -22.68 -3.82
C GLN A 60 4.94 -22.91 -2.65
N ALA A 61 6.23 -22.60 -2.81
CA ALA A 61 7.22 -22.71 -1.75
C ALA A 61 6.91 -21.72 -0.61
N ALA A 62 6.70 -20.44 -0.95
CA ALA A 62 6.37 -19.40 0.02
C ALA A 62 5.09 -19.70 0.79
N ARG A 63 4.04 -20.16 0.11
CA ARG A 63 2.75 -20.49 0.72
C ARG A 63 2.86 -21.71 1.65
N THR A 64 3.58 -22.74 1.23
CA THR A 64 3.80 -23.94 2.06
C THR A 64 4.54 -23.58 3.34
N GLN A 65 5.65 -22.84 3.23
CA GLN A 65 6.42 -22.39 4.38
C GLN A 65 5.61 -21.42 5.26
N PHE A 66 4.84 -20.50 4.66
CA PHE A 66 3.92 -19.61 5.38
C PHE A 66 2.94 -20.39 6.26
N HIS A 67 2.23 -21.39 5.71
CA HIS A 67 1.22 -22.12 6.49
C HIS A 67 1.84 -22.89 7.65
N ALA A 68 3.01 -23.52 7.43
CA ALA A 68 3.72 -24.23 8.50
C ALA A 68 4.13 -23.27 9.63
N LEU A 69 4.78 -22.15 9.31
CA LEU A 69 5.25 -21.18 10.29
C LEU A 69 4.09 -20.43 10.99
N ASN A 70 3.04 -20.08 10.24
CA ASN A 70 1.89 -19.36 10.79
C ASN A 70 1.06 -20.24 11.75
N ALA A 71 0.98 -21.56 11.49
CA ALA A 71 0.34 -22.49 12.41
C ALA A 71 1.08 -22.57 13.75
N LEU A 72 2.42 -22.65 13.71
CA LEU A 72 3.26 -22.64 14.91
C LEU A 72 3.09 -21.34 15.71
N LEU A 73 3.11 -20.19 15.04
CA LEU A 73 2.91 -18.89 15.70
C LEU A 73 1.55 -18.78 16.41
N GLN A 74 0.49 -19.38 15.85
CA GLN A 74 -0.83 -19.37 16.49
C GLN A 74 -0.90 -20.29 17.71
N GLN A 75 -0.14 -21.38 17.72
CA GLN A 75 -0.04 -22.30 18.86
C GLN A 75 0.80 -21.69 20.00
N GLU A 76 1.85 -20.93 19.66
CA GLU A 76 2.79 -20.31 20.60
C GLU A 76 2.28 -18.98 21.20
N ALA A 77 1.02 -18.59 20.97
CA ALA A 77 0.45 -17.35 21.49
C ALA A 77 0.37 -17.25 23.03
N ALA A 78 0.82 -18.29 23.77
CA ALA A 78 0.76 -18.36 25.23
C ALA A 78 2.09 -18.15 25.97
N ASP A 79 3.28 -18.26 25.34
CA ASP A 79 4.55 -18.20 26.09
C ASP A 79 5.69 -17.42 25.40
N ILE A 80 6.60 -16.91 26.23
CA ILE A 80 7.46 -15.73 26.02
C ILE A 80 8.73 -15.99 25.16
N THR A 81 9.03 -14.94 24.38
CA THR A 81 10.25 -14.54 23.65
C THR A 81 11.55 -15.33 23.83
N THR A 82 11.97 -16.03 22.77
CA THR A 82 13.35 -16.49 22.55
C THR A 82 13.94 -15.95 21.24
N ALA A 83 15.26 -16.06 21.05
CA ALA A 83 15.93 -15.69 19.79
C ALA A 83 15.49 -16.55 18.59
N GLU A 84 15.05 -17.79 18.83
CA GLU A 84 14.47 -18.66 17.79
C GLU A 84 13.18 -18.07 17.22
N ASP A 85 12.38 -17.40 18.05
CA ASP A 85 11.16 -16.73 17.60
C ASP A 85 11.46 -15.60 16.62
N ASN A 86 12.56 -14.88 16.81
CA ASN A 86 12.94 -13.79 15.90
C ASN A 86 13.31 -14.34 14.51
N GLY A 87 14.02 -15.46 14.45
CA GLY A 87 14.31 -16.16 13.19
C GLY A 87 13.05 -16.62 12.48
N ARG A 88 12.13 -17.25 13.21
CA ARG A 88 10.83 -17.72 12.66
C ARG A 88 9.96 -16.56 12.19
N ARG A 89 9.90 -15.46 12.94
CA ARG A 89 9.17 -14.24 12.54
C ARG A 89 9.75 -13.64 11.27
N ALA A 90 11.07 -13.55 11.14
CA ALA A 90 11.73 -13.05 9.93
C ALA A 90 11.44 -13.94 8.72
N GLN A 91 11.50 -15.27 8.88
CA GLN A 91 11.15 -16.22 7.82
C GLN A 91 9.67 -16.09 7.42
N LEU A 92 8.76 -16.00 8.39
CA LEU A 92 7.33 -15.82 8.13
C LEU A 92 7.05 -14.50 7.41
N LEU A 93 7.73 -13.42 7.82
CA LEU A 93 7.65 -12.12 7.13
C LEU A 93 8.09 -12.24 5.66
N HIS A 94 9.19 -12.95 5.42
CA HIS A 94 9.69 -13.19 4.08
C HIS A 94 8.69 -14.00 3.23
N CYS A 95 8.08 -15.04 3.81
CA CYS A 95 7.03 -15.80 3.14
C CYS A 95 5.84 -14.92 2.78
N THR A 96 5.37 -14.06 3.70
CA THR A 96 4.27 -13.13 3.40
C THR A 96 4.63 -12.16 2.29
N ARG A 97 5.88 -11.66 2.25
CA ARG A 97 6.36 -10.78 1.16
C ARG A 97 6.25 -11.50 -0.19
N ALA A 98 6.84 -12.69 -0.30
CA ALA A 98 6.83 -13.46 -1.55
C ALA A 98 5.40 -13.81 -2.02
N VAL A 99 4.54 -14.24 -1.10
CA VAL A 99 3.13 -14.53 -1.39
C VAL A 99 2.41 -13.29 -1.90
N LEU A 100 2.56 -12.14 -1.25
CA LEU A 100 1.81 -10.92 -1.56
C LEU A 100 2.31 -10.18 -2.81
N LEU A 101 3.60 -10.33 -3.17
CA LEU A 101 4.11 -9.83 -4.45
C LEU A 101 3.52 -10.59 -5.63
N ILE A 102 3.21 -11.89 -5.48
CA ILE A 102 2.62 -12.72 -6.54
C ILE A 102 1.09 -12.66 -6.52
N SER A 103 0.49 -12.72 -5.34
CA SER A 103 -0.97 -12.77 -5.12
C SER A 103 -1.35 -11.87 -3.95
N ALA A 104 -1.66 -10.62 -4.27
CA ALA A 104 -2.00 -9.60 -3.28
C ALA A 104 -3.30 -9.87 -2.50
N ASP A 105 -4.23 -10.68 -3.03
CA ASP A 105 -5.51 -11.03 -2.38
C ASP A 105 -5.39 -12.29 -1.48
N PHE A 106 -4.20 -12.51 -0.92
CA PHE A 106 -3.98 -13.57 0.07
C PHE A 106 -4.19 -13.02 1.50
N TYR A 107 -5.47 -12.89 1.88
CA TYR A 107 -5.91 -12.26 3.13
C TYR A 107 -5.16 -12.73 4.41
N SER A 108 -4.86 -14.03 4.52
CA SER A 108 -4.14 -14.58 5.69
C SER A 108 -2.74 -13.99 5.87
N ALA A 109 -2.02 -13.69 4.78
CA ALA A 109 -0.70 -13.07 4.88
C ALA A 109 -0.83 -11.62 5.38
N TRP A 110 -1.82 -10.86 4.90
CA TRP A 110 -2.10 -9.53 5.44
C TRP A 110 -2.46 -9.55 6.91
N ASN A 111 -3.23 -10.55 7.38
CA ASN A 111 -3.54 -10.67 8.81
C ASN A 111 -2.31 -10.97 9.67
N THR A 112 -1.39 -11.81 9.19
CA THR A 112 -0.11 -12.03 9.87
C THR A 112 0.67 -10.72 9.98
N ARG A 113 0.74 -9.93 8.91
CA ARG A 113 1.40 -8.61 8.93
C ARG A 113 0.67 -7.63 9.86
N LYS A 114 -0.66 -7.54 9.83
CA LYS A 114 -1.47 -6.77 10.81
C LYS A 114 -1.10 -7.14 12.25
N SER A 115 -1.05 -8.43 12.57
CA SER A 115 -0.66 -8.93 13.90
C SER A 115 0.75 -8.45 14.28
N PHE A 116 1.70 -8.50 13.35
CA PHE A 116 3.07 -8.05 13.60
C PHE A 116 3.16 -6.55 13.87
N VAL A 117 2.47 -5.70 13.09
CA VAL A 117 2.46 -4.25 13.35
C VAL A 117 1.73 -3.92 14.66
N THR A 118 0.67 -4.67 15.01
CA THR A 118 -0.01 -4.51 16.32
C THR A 118 0.89 -4.87 17.49
N ARG A 119 1.75 -5.88 17.33
CA ARG A 119 2.74 -6.32 18.34
C ARG A 119 4.02 -5.47 18.35
N GLY A 120 4.13 -4.48 17.47
CA GLY A 120 5.33 -3.63 17.33
C GLY A 120 6.54 -4.33 16.69
N TRP A 121 6.33 -5.45 16.00
CA TRP A 121 7.39 -6.19 15.30
C TRP A 121 7.64 -5.69 13.88
N LEU A 122 6.72 -4.88 13.35
CA LEU A 122 6.84 -4.18 12.08
C LEU A 122 6.47 -2.72 12.28
N ASP A 123 7.19 -1.83 11.59
CA ASP A 123 6.86 -0.42 11.54
C ASP A 123 5.72 -0.15 10.55
N ALA A 124 4.80 0.74 10.93
CA ALA A 124 3.61 1.02 10.12
C ALA A 124 3.93 1.85 8.86
N LEU A 125 4.94 2.72 8.89
CA LEU A 125 5.37 3.49 7.71
C LEU A 125 6.11 2.60 6.71
N ASP A 126 6.90 1.65 7.18
CA ASP A 126 7.52 0.65 6.30
C ASP A 126 6.48 -0.27 5.66
N GLU A 127 5.41 -0.62 6.37
CA GLU A 127 4.30 -1.36 5.77
C GLU A 127 3.52 -0.52 4.74
N VAL A 128 3.43 0.79 4.92
CA VAL A 128 2.91 1.71 3.89
C VAL A 128 3.79 1.63 2.63
N LYS A 129 5.11 1.67 2.75
CA LYS A 129 6.01 1.46 1.60
C LYS A 129 5.82 0.09 0.97
N PHE A 130 5.67 -0.97 1.78
CA PHE A 130 5.42 -2.32 1.27
C PHE A 130 4.12 -2.42 0.48
N THR A 131 3.03 -1.75 0.91
CA THR A 131 1.81 -1.70 0.09
C THR A 131 2.01 -0.93 -1.23
N ASN A 132 2.84 0.11 -1.27
CA ASN A 132 3.19 0.78 -2.54
C ASN A 132 3.88 -0.20 -3.50
N LEU A 133 4.79 -1.01 -2.96
CA LEU A 133 5.48 -2.05 -3.72
C LEU A 133 4.49 -3.08 -4.28
N VAL A 134 3.55 -3.58 -3.47
CA VAL A 134 2.51 -4.51 -3.94
C VAL A 134 1.59 -3.88 -5.00
N PHE A 135 1.26 -2.59 -4.86
CA PHE A 135 0.45 -1.87 -5.85
C PHE A 135 1.11 -1.75 -7.23
N THR A 136 2.44 -1.91 -7.35
CA THR A 136 3.12 -1.86 -8.65
C THR A 136 2.63 -2.97 -9.59
N LEU A 137 2.34 -4.16 -9.05
CA LEU A 137 1.73 -5.28 -9.77
C LEU A 137 0.21 -5.38 -9.57
N HIS A 138 -0.29 -5.06 -8.38
CA HIS A 138 -1.67 -5.30 -7.95
C HIS A 138 -2.43 -4.02 -7.57
N PRO A 139 -2.51 -3.00 -8.45
CA PRO A 139 -3.05 -1.66 -8.13
C PRO A 139 -4.54 -1.64 -7.73
N LYS A 140 -5.28 -2.70 -8.05
CA LYS A 140 -6.71 -2.86 -7.74
C LYS A 140 -7.01 -3.89 -6.65
N SER A 141 -5.99 -4.46 -6.00
CA SER A 141 -6.20 -5.47 -4.93
C SER A 141 -7.00 -4.87 -3.77
N ILE A 142 -8.17 -5.47 -3.51
CA ILE A 142 -9.06 -5.03 -2.44
C ILE A 142 -8.42 -5.21 -1.07
N ASP A 143 -7.71 -6.32 -0.87
CA ASP A 143 -7.06 -6.64 0.39
C ASP A 143 -5.89 -5.70 0.68
N THR A 144 -5.12 -5.33 -0.35
CA THR A 144 -4.03 -4.36 -0.21
C THR A 144 -4.58 -2.98 0.18
N TRP A 145 -5.66 -2.52 -0.46
CA TRP A 145 -6.32 -1.26 -0.09
C TRP A 145 -6.95 -1.31 1.31
N ALA A 146 -7.53 -2.45 1.70
CA ALA A 146 -8.07 -2.64 3.04
C ALA A 146 -6.96 -2.58 4.10
N TYR A 147 -5.80 -3.21 3.85
CA TYR A 147 -4.63 -3.12 4.72
C TYR A 147 -4.06 -1.70 4.76
N ARG A 148 -3.94 -1.02 3.61
CA ARG A 148 -3.50 0.37 3.51
C ARG A 148 -4.40 1.31 4.33
N ARG A 149 -5.72 1.13 4.28
CA ARG A 149 -6.67 1.90 5.09
C ARG A 149 -6.50 1.64 6.59
N TRP A 150 -6.28 0.39 6.97
CA TRP A 150 -6.01 0.02 8.36
C TRP A 150 -4.72 0.67 8.91
N LEU A 151 -3.63 0.67 8.11
CA LEU A 151 -2.38 1.36 8.46
C LEU A 151 -2.61 2.87 8.59
N ALA A 152 -3.30 3.47 7.63
CA ALA A 152 -3.55 4.91 7.61
C ALA A 152 -4.35 5.39 8.82
N ILE A 153 -5.36 4.63 9.28
CA ILE A 153 -6.11 4.95 10.51
C ILE A 153 -5.15 5.05 11.69
N ARG A 154 -4.31 4.03 11.89
CA ARG A 154 -3.34 3.98 13.00
C ARG A 154 -2.29 5.09 12.92
N LEU A 155 -1.78 5.36 11.71
CA LEU A 155 -0.80 6.43 11.49
C LEU A 155 -1.40 7.82 11.72
N CYS A 156 -2.68 8.03 11.40
CA CYS A 156 -3.36 9.29 11.73
C CYS A 156 -3.53 9.48 13.25
N GLU A 157 -3.58 8.39 14.03
CA GLU A 157 -3.64 8.44 15.49
C GLU A 157 -2.25 8.66 16.13
N SER A 158 -1.17 8.21 15.46
CA SER A 158 0.19 8.29 16.00
C SER A 158 0.98 9.51 15.52
N LEU A 159 0.75 9.98 14.29
CA LEU A 159 1.45 11.14 13.71
C LEU A 159 0.76 12.45 14.10
N SER A 160 1.51 13.54 14.11
CA SER A 160 0.97 14.88 14.40
C SER A 160 1.71 15.96 13.62
N GLY A 161 1.16 17.18 13.60
CA GLY A 161 1.81 18.33 13.00
C GLY A 161 2.17 18.11 11.52
N ASP A 162 3.42 18.41 11.18
CA ASP A 162 3.93 18.36 9.81
C ASP A 162 4.07 16.92 9.29
N ASP A 163 4.41 15.95 10.14
CA ASP A 163 4.54 14.55 9.73
C ASP A 163 3.21 13.98 9.22
N LEU A 164 2.11 14.34 9.88
CA LEU A 164 0.77 13.94 9.46
C LEU A 164 0.38 14.61 8.12
N ARG A 165 0.77 15.88 7.93
CA ARG A 165 0.54 16.62 6.68
C ARG A 165 1.30 15.99 5.52
N VAL A 166 2.58 15.66 5.73
CA VAL A 166 3.44 14.96 4.75
C VAL A 166 2.85 13.59 4.42
N PHE A 167 2.39 12.85 5.43
CA PHE A 167 1.74 11.56 5.23
C PHE A 167 0.52 11.69 4.31
N PHE A 168 -0.37 12.64 4.57
CA PHE A 168 -1.56 12.89 3.73
C PHE A 168 -1.20 13.20 2.28
N ASP A 169 -0.26 14.12 2.06
CA ASP A 169 0.20 14.47 0.71
C ASP A 169 0.72 13.24 -0.05
N GLN A 170 1.53 12.40 0.61
CA GLN A 170 2.00 11.14 0.03
C GLN A 170 0.86 10.16 -0.27
N GLN A 171 -0.16 10.07 0.58
CA GLN A 171 -1.30 9.17 0.33
C GLN A 171 -2.11 9.61 -0.89
N ILE A 172 -2.30 10.91 -1.06
CA ILE A 172 -3.02 11.52 -2.19
C ILE A 172 -2.25 11.33 -3.50
N GLU A 173 -0.92 11.48 -3.47
CA GLU A 173 -0.05 11.20 -4.62
C GLU A 173 -0.23 9.76 -5.10
N VAL A 174 -0.13 8.78 -4.19
CA VAL A 174 -0.30 7.36 -4.53
C VAL A 174 -1.66 7.09 -5.15
N CYS A 175 -2.74 7.67 -4.62
CA CYS A 175 -4.07 7.52 -5.20
C CYS A 175 -4.14 8.09 -6.63
N SER A 176 -3.55 9.26 -6.84
CA SER A 176 -3.51 9.92 -8.16
C SER A 176 -2.77 9.06 -9.17
N ARG A 177 -1.55 8.62 -8.83
CA ARG A 177 -0.73 7.77 -9.70
C ARG A 177 -1.40 6.44 -10.04
N LEU A 178 -2.03 5.78 -9.08
CA LEU A 178 -2.72 4.50 -9.31
C LEU A 178 -4.04 4.67 -10.07
N ALA A 179 -4.73 5.81 -9.95
CA ALA A 179 -5.91 6.13 -10.76
C ALA A 179 -5.51 6.41 -12.22
N GLU A 180 -4.36 7.05 -12.44
CA GLU A 180 -3.79 7.32 -13.76
C GLU A 180 -3.37 6.01 -14.45
N GLN A 181 -2.56 5.20 -13.76
CA GLN A 181 -2.01 3.95 -14.30
C GLN A 181 -3.10 2.93 -14.64
N LYS A 182 -4.18 2.89 -13.84
CA LYS A 182 -5.29 1.96 -14.01
C LYS A 182 -6.63 2.68 -13.91
N PRO A 183 -7.19 3.14 -15.04
CA PRO A 183 -8.52 3.72 -15.08
C PRO A 183 -9.57 2.84 -14.40
N ARG A 184 -10.58 3.49 -13.80
CA ARG A 184 -11.64 2.84 -13.01
C ARG A 184 -11.09 2.07 -11.80
N ASN A 185 -10.13 2.66 -11.09
CA ASN A 185 -9.67 2.17 -9.79
C ASN A 185 -10.54 2.74 -8.67
N TYR A 186 -11.71 2.13 -8.45
CA TYR A 186 -12.64 2.57 -7.41
C TYR A 186 -12.03 2.52 -6.00
N HIS A 187 -11.12 1.57 -5.73
CA HIS A 187 -10.48 1.43 -4.43
C HIS A 187 -9.55 2.61 -4.10
N ALA A 188 -8.76 3.07 -5.08
CA ALA A 188 -7.94 4.26 -4.92
C ALA A 188 -8.79 5.50 -4.59
N TRP A 189 -9.86 5.73 -5.35
CA TRP A 189 -10.79 6.83 -5.08
C TRP A 189 -11.48 6.71 -3.73
N SER A 190 -11.95 5.52 -3.36
CA SER A 190 -12.58 5.27 -2.06
C SER A 190 -11.63 5.55 -0.88
N PHE A 191 -10.35 5.21 -1.02
CA PHE A 191 -9.33 5.55 -0.03
C PHE A 191 -9.05 7.07 -0.02
N ARG A 192 -8.95 7.72 -1.18
CA ARG A 192 -8.79 9.17 -1.29
C ARG A 192 -9.95 9.95 -0.67
N HIS A 193 -11.20 9.51 -0.84
CA HIS A 193 -12.36 10.04 -0.13
C HIS A 193 -12.16 10.02 1.39
N TRP A 194 -11.71 8.88 1.92
CA TRP A 194 -11.46 8.72 3.35
C TRP A 194 -10.33 9.64 3.87
N ILE A 195 -9.30 9.89 3.06
CA ILE A 195 -8.23 10.85 3.39
C ILE A 195 -8.80 12.27 3.45
N VAL A 196 -9.53 12.68 2.41
CA VAL A 196 -10.07 14.05 2.31
C VAL A 196 -10.96 14.43 3.48
N SER A 197 -11.74 13.48 4.02
CA SER A 197 -12.56 13.72 5.21
C SER A 197 -11.76 13.94 6.51
N ARG A 198 -10.42 13.92 6.45
CA ARG A 198 -9.50 14.12 7.59
C ARG A 198 -8.50 15.23 7.35
N LEU A 199 -8.49 15.81 6.16
CA LEU A 199 -7.54 16.87 5.82
C LEU A 199 -7.84 18.14 6.62
N PRO A 200 -6.81 18.88 7.04
CA PRO A 200 -6.98 20.26 7.48
C PRO A 200 -7.46 21.14 6.31
N LEU A 201 -8.11 22.26 6.64
CA LEU A 201 -8.78 23.14 5.69
C LEU A 201 -7.89 23.54 4.49
N ASP A 202 -6.62 23.87 4.76
CA ASP A 202 -5.68 24.30 3.73
C ASP A 202 -5.33 23.17 2.74
N LEU A 203 -5.19 21.93 3.22
CA LEU A 203 -4.95 20.78 2.35
C LEU A 203 -6.21 20.37 1.58
N THR A 204 -7.40 20.53 2.16
CA THR A 204 -8.67 20.33 1.43
C THR A 204 -8.82 21.31 0.26
N LEU A 205 -8.40 22.57 0.44
CA LEU A 205 -8.40 23.56 -0.63
C LEU A 205 -7.38 23.21 -1.73
N LYS A 206 -6.16 22.81 -1.35
CA LYS A 206 -5.14 22.32 -2.29
C LYS A 206 -5.64 21.13 -3.11
N GLU A 207 -6.34 20.20 -2.46
CA GLU A 207 -6.94 19.04 -3.12
C GLU A 207 -8.02 19.44 -4.14
N LEU A 208 -8.85 20.45 -3.84
CA LEU A 208 -9.85 20.95 -4.79
C LEU A 208 -9.22 21.58 -6.04
N ASP A 209 -8.14 22.34 -5.87
CA ASP A 209 -7.38 22.91 -6.99
C ASP A 209 -6.73 21.79 -7.84
N ALA A 210 -6.18 20.75 -7.19
CA ALA A 210 -5.64 19.58 -7.89
C ALA A 210 -6.73 18.82 -8.68
N MET A 211 -7.91 18.64 -8.06
CA MET A 211 -9.03 17.97 -8.70
C MET A 211 -9.67 18.77 -9.82
N GLU A 212 -9.57 20.11 -9.83
CA GLU A 212 -9.93 20.90 -11.01
C GLU A 212 -9.06 20.50 -12.21
N THR A 213 -7.75 20.38 -12.01
CA THR A 213 -6.82 19.95 -13.07
C THR A 213 -7.16 18.54 -13.53
N TRP A 214 -7.33 17.60 -12.58
CA TRP A 214 -7.69 16.20 -12.89
C TRP A 214 -8.96 16.09 -13.74
N CYS A 215 -10.05 16.75 -13.32
CA CYS A 215 -11.33 16.68 -14.02
C CYS A 215 -11.28 17.29 -15.42
N ARG A 216 -10.42 18.30 -15.65
CA ARG A 216 -10.23 18.91 -16.97
C ARG A 216 -9.47 18.01 -17.93
N THR A 217 -8.53 17.20 -17.44
CA THR A 217 -7.78 16.24 -18.26
C THR A 217 -8.49 14.89 -18.41
N HIS A 218 -9.34 14.52 -17.44
CA HIS A 218 -10.06 13.24 -17.38
C HIS A 218 -11.58 13.43 -17.41
N VAL A 219 -12.09 14.06 -18.47
CA VAL A 219 -13.51 14.45 -18.58
C VAL A 219 -14.50 13.30 -18.40
N THR A 220 -14.12 12.06 -18.75
CA THR A 220 -14.97 10.86 -18.62
C THR A 220 -14.81 10.12 -17.29
N ASP A 221 -13.91 10.56 -16.39
CA ASP A 221 -13.68 9.89 -15.11
C ASP A 221 -14.72 10.31 -14.07
N HIS A 222 -15.85 9.60 -14.06
CA HIS A 222 -16.92 9.81 -13.09
C HIS A 222 -16.43 9.71 -11.63
N SER A 223 -15.45 8.84 -11.34
CA SER A 223 -14.92 8.70 -9.98
C SER A 223 -14.16 9.94 -9.53
N GLY A 224 -13.36 10.55 -10.42
CA GLY A 224 -12.70 11.83 -10.17
C GLY A 224 -13.70 12.96 -9.93
N TRP A 225 -14.73 13.10 -10.76
CA TRP A 225 -15.79 14.10 -10.56
C TRP A 225 -16.53 13.92 -9.22
N ASN A 226 -16.87 12.67 -8.88
CA ASN A 226 -17.49 12.33 -7.60
C ASN A 226 -16.57 12.67 -6.41
N HIS A 227 -15.26 12.45 -6.56
CA HIS A 227 -14.28 12.83 -5.54
C HIS A 227 -14.20 14.34 -5.33
N ARG A 228 -14.19 15.10 -6.43
CA ARG A 228 -14.22 16.56 -6.38
C ARG A 228 -15.46 17.08 -5.65
N GLN A 229 -16.63 16.51 -5.93
CA GLN A 229 -17.87 16.84 -5.20
C GLN A 229 -17.75 16.51 -3.71
N HIS A 230 -17.15 15.37 -3.37
CA HIS A 230 -16.94 14.99 -1.98
C HIS A 230 -16.02 15.98 -1.25
N ALA A 231 -14.90 16.40 -1.87
CA ALA A 231 -14.01 17.40 -1.30
C ALA A 231 -14.71 18.76 -1.06
N LEU A 232 -15.59 19.19 -1.97
CA LEU A 232 -16.41 20.39 -1.79
C LEU A 232 -17.36 20.27 -0.59
N ASN A 233 -17.97 19.09 -0.42
CA ASN A 233 -18.86 18.83 0.72
C ASN A 233 -18.08 18.86 2.04
N GLU A 234 -16.88 18.28 2.10
CA GLU A 234 -16.02 18.35 3.30
C GLU A 234 -15.58 19.79 3.60
N LEU A 235 -15.19 20.56 2.59
CA LEU A 235 -14.87 21.98 2.75
C LEU A 235 -16.05 22.76 3.36
N THR A 236 -17.26 22.51 2.86
CA THR A 236 -18.48 23.18 3.31
C THR A 236 -18.80 22.85 4.77
N LYS A 237 -18.62 21.58 5.17
CA LYS A 237 -18.76 21.16 6.57
C LYS A 237 -17.78 21.91 7.46
N SER A 238 -16.48 21.89 7.12
CA SER A 238 -15.43 22.57 7.90
C SER A 238 -15.68 24.09 8.02
N ALA A 239 -16.14 24.73 6.94
CA ALA A 239 -16.46 26.16 6.92
C ALA A 239 -17.72 26.51 7.75
N CYS A 240 -18.71 25.63 7.79
CA CYS A 240 -19.90 25.81 8.63
C CYS A 240 -19.55 25.73 10.12
N PHE A 241 -18.67 24.80 10.50
CA PHE A 241 -18.13 24.72 11.87
C PHE A 241 -17.31 25.97 12.23
N SER A 242 -16.55 26.55 11.29
CA SER A 242 -15.77 27.78 11.55
C SER A 242 -16.63 29.05 11.55
N ARG A 243 -17.80 29.09 10.90
CA ARG A 243 -18.72 30.25 10.96
C ARG A 243 -19.33 30.49 12.33
N GLN A 244 -19.24 29.54 13.26
CA GLN A 244 -19.51 29.77 14.68
C GLN A 244 -18.34 30.45 15.42
N ARG A 245 -17.18 30.65 14.77
CA ARG A 245 -15.99 31.38 15.26
C ARG A 245 -15.27 32.10 14.11
N VAL A 246 -15.84 33.20 13.62
CA VAL A 246 -15.23 34.18 12.68
C VAL A 246 -14.92 33.65 11.27
N THR A 247 -15.48 34.31 10.26
CA THR A 247 -15.30 34.02 8.82
C THR A 247 -13.91 34.42 8.29
N PRO A 248 -13.13 33.50 7.69
CA PRO A 248 -11.93 33.85 6.95
C PRO A 248 -12.23 34.20 5.48
N PRO A 249 -11.46 35.10 4.85
CA PRO A 249 -11.67 35.58 3.47
C PRO A 249 -11.44 34.56 2.33
N VAL A 250 -11.11 33.30 2.63
CA VAL A 250 -10.74 32.27 1.64
C VAL A 250 -11.97 31.62 0.95
N LEU A 251 -13.18 31.85 1.47
CA LEU A 251 -14.42 31.26 0.94
C LEU A 251 -14.93 31.91 -0.35
N ILE A 252 -14.33 33.02 -0.80
CA ILE A 252 -14.84 33.82 -1.94
C ILE A 252 -14.68 33.09 -3.28
N LYS A 253 -13.60 32.30 -3.47
CA LYS A 253 -13.33 31.58 -4.74
C LYS A 253 -14.36 30.47 -5.02
N TYR A 254 -14.97 29.88 -3.98
CA TYR A 254 -15.91 28.76 -4.11
C TYR A 254 -17.36 29.16 -3.78
N GLN A 255 -17.62 30.45 -3.53
CA GLN A 255 -18.92 30.94 -3.07
C GLN A 255 -20.03 30.78 -4.11
N TRP A 256 -19.69 30.80 -5.40
CA TRP A 256 -20.64 30.55 -6.49
C TRP A 256 -21.01 29.06 -6.65
N MET A 257 -20.25 28.13 -6.05
CA MET A 257 -20.54 26.68 -6.11
C MET A 257 -21.41 26.22 -4.93
N MET A 258 -21.66 27.09 -3.95
CA MET A 258 -22.44 26.81 -2.74
C MET A 258 -23.89 27.34 -2.79
N ASN A 259 -24.32 27.90 -3.93
CA ASN A 259 -25.69 28.36 -4.18
C ASN A 259 -26.38 27.47 -5.20
#